data_AF-A0A9D4BCU8-F1
#
_entry.id   AF-A0A9D4BCU8-F1
#
_cell.length_a   1.000
_cell.length_b   1.000
_cell.length_c   1.000
_cell.angle_alpha   90.00
_cell.angle_beta   90.00
_cell.angle_gamma   90.00
#
_symmetry.space_group_name_H-M   'P 1'
#
loop_
_entity.id
_entity.type
_entity.pdbx_description
1 polymer ?
#
loop_
_entity_poly.entity_id
_entity_poly.type
_entity_poly.pdbx_seq_one_letter_code
_entity_poly.pdbx_strand_id
1 'polypeptide(L)'
;MQNARAAINRLFRENNRRLDTVKDSEFHEAKDMLGAKLKTNLKSGLNLPTRHKPIILTNQRRQISNYLKSNTPVCLRYRVWYMLSIQYGTKGLEFHPQLNKSRLKVKEMNTFC
;
A
#
# COMPACT_ATOMS: atom_id res chain seq x y z
N MET A 1 2.21 -10.22 12.82
CA MET A 1 1.48 -9.16 12.09
C MET A 1 0.32 -8.75 12.97
N GLN A 2 0.27 -7.50 13.45
CA GLN A 2 -0.93 -7.05 14.16
C GLN A 2 -2.02 -6.76 13.12
N ASN A 3 -3.12 -7.50 13.20
CA ASN A 3 -4.30 -7.33 12.36
C ASN A 3 -4.80 -5.88 12.50
N ALA A 4 -5.14 -5.20 11.40
CA ALA A 4 -5.54 -3.79 11.40
C ALA A 4 -6.66 -3.50 12.42
N ARG A 5 -7.58 -4.46 12.65
CA ARG A 5 -8.62 -4.38 13.67
C ARG A 5 -8.07 -4.25 15.10
N ALA A 6 -7.02 -5.00 15.42
CA ALA A 6 -6.38 -4.93 16.73
C ALA A 6 -5.67 -3.58 16.96
N ALA A 7 -5.08 -3.01 15.90
CA ALA A 7 -4.47 -1.68 15.96
C ALA A 7 -5.53 -0.58 16.17
N ILE A 8 -6.67 -0.67 15.49
CA ILE A 8 -7.79 0.26 15.66
C ILE A 8 -8.39 0.18 17.08
N ASN A 9 -8.62 -1.03 17.59
CA ASN A 9 -9.12 -1.22 18.96
C ASN A 9 -8.14 -0.67 20.01
N ARG A 10 -6.83 -0.81 19.78
CA ARG A 10 -5.80 -0.21 20.64
C ARG A 10 -5.88 1.32 20.63
N LEU A 11 -6.00 1.92 19.45
CA LEU A 11 -6.15 3.37 19.29
C LEU A 11 -7.39 3.91 20.01
N PHE A 12 -8.52 3.19 19.96
CA PHE A 12 -9.72 3.59 20.70
C PHE A 12 -9.52 3.56 22.21
N ARG A 13 -8.84 2.52 22.73
CA ARG A 13 -8.47 2.45 24.15
C ARG A 13 -7.53 3.57 24.57
N GLU A 14 -6.52 3.88 23.76
CA GLU A 14 -5.58 4.99 23.99
C GLU A 14 -6.30 6.35 24.04
N ASN A 15 -7.39 6.52 23.30
CA ASN A 15 -8.23 7.72 23.31
C ASN A 15 -9.40 7.67 24.32
N ASN A 16 -9.37 6.76 25.30
CA ASN A 16 -10.42 6.54 26.30
C ASN A 16 -11.83 6.27 25.73
N ARG A 17 -11.92 5.80 24.48
CA ARG A 17 -13.19 5.40 23.87
C ARG A 17 -13.45 3.94 24.17
N ARG A 18 -14.61 3.63 24.79
CA ARG A 18 -15.06 2.25 25.06
C ARG A 18 -15.72 1.60 23.83
N LEU A 19 -15.11 1.73 22.67
CA LEU A 19 -15.59 1.12 21.43
C LEU A 19 -14.81 -0.17 21.15
N ASP A 20 -15.52 -1.27 20.93
CA ASP A 20 -14.93 -2.53 20.46
C ASP A 20 -15.42 -2.84 19.04
N THR A 21 -14.53 -2.74 18.06
CA THR A 21 -14.86 -3.01 16.64
C THR A 21 -15.38 -4.42 16.35
N VAL A 22 -15.27 -5.35 17.31
CA VAL A 22 -15.74 -6.73 17.16
C VAL A 22 -17.12 -6.93 17.80
N LYS A 23 -17.34 -6.42 19.01
CA LYS A 23 -18.51 -6.76 19.84
C LYS A 23 -19.54 -5.64 19.98
N ASP A 24 -19.18 -4.42 19.62
CA ASP A 24 -20.02 -3.25 19.83
C ASP A 24 -21.11 -3.16 18.76
N SER A 25 -22.37 -3.23 19.19
CA SER A 25 -23.53 -3.16 18.31
C SER A 25 -23.68 -1.79 17.66
N GLU A 26 -23.39 -0.70 18.38
CA GLU A 26 -23.46 0.66 17.85
C GLU A 26 -22.41 0.87 16.76
N PHE A 27 -21.22 0.29 16.96
CA PHE A 27 -20.17 0.31 15.94
C PHE A 27 -20.61 -0.41 14.65
N HIS A 28 -21.26 -1.58 14.77
CA HIS A 28 -21.74 -2.32 13.60
C HIS A 28 -22.86 -1.57 12.88
N GLU A 29 -23.80 -1.00 13.62
CA GLU A 29 -24.89 -0.20 13.06
C GLU A 29 -24.36 1.04 12.31
N ALA A 30 -23.44 1.80 12.92
CA ALA A 30 -22.81 2.95 12.28
C ALA A 30 -22.02 2.55 11.02
N LYS A 31 -21.31 1.41 11.05
CA LYS A 31 -20.58 0.86 9.91
C LYS A 31 -21.53 0.47 8.77
N ASP A 32 -22.66 -0.17 9.09
CA ASP A 32 -23.64 -0.60 8.11
C ASP A 32 -24.36 0.60 7.48
N MET A 33 -24.70 1.61 8.28
CA MET A 33 -25.27 2.88 7.82
C MET A 33 -24.31 3.63 6.90
N LEU A 34 -23.03 3.72 7.27
CA LEU A 34 -21.98 4.29 6.42
C LEU A 34 -21.86 3.52 5.10
N GLY A 35 -21.87 2.19 5.15
CA GLY A 35 -21.84 1.34 3.97
C GLY A 35 -23.03 1.58 3.04
N ALA A 36 -24.24 1.71 3.60
CA ALA A 36 -25.45 2.03 2.85
C ALA A 36 -25.35 3.43 2.21
N LYS A 37 -24.91 4.44 2.96
CA LYS A 37 -24.69 5.80 2.46
C LYS A 37 -23.70 5.83 1.30
N LEU A 38 -22.57 5.13 1.43
CA LEU A 38 -21.54 5.05 0.38
C LEU A 38 -22.09 4.39 -0.89
N LYS A 39 -22.89 3.33 -0.77
CA LYS A 39 -23.57 2.69 -1.92
C LYS A 39 -24.54 3.64 -2.59
N THR A 40 -25.34 4.37 -1.82
CA THR A 40 -26.30 5.35 -2.35
C THR A 40 -25.56 6.48 -3.07
N ASN A 41 -24.50 7.03 -2.48
CA ASN A 41 -23.69 8.07 -3.10
C ASN A 41 -23.01 7.60 -4.40
N LEU A 42 -22.64 6.32 -4.50
CA LEU A 42 -22.12 5.73 -5.72
C LEU A 42 -23.20 5.65 -6.81
N LYS A 43 -24.41 5.21 -6.45
CA LYS A 43 -25.56 5.16 -7.38
C LYS A 43 -25.99 6.54 -7.86
N SER A 44 -25.92 7.55 -7.00
CA SER A 44 -26.30 8.93 -7.31
C SER A 44 -25.17 9.75 -7.96
N GLY A 45 -24.02 9.13 -8.24
CA GLY A 45 -22.86 9.78 -8.86
C GLY A 45 -22.13 10.81 -7.97
N LEU A 46 -22.50 10.92 -6.69
CA LEU A 46 -21.85 11.80 -5.72
C LEU A 46 -20.47 11.27 -5.28
N ASN A 47 -20.30 9.95 -5.31
CA ASN A 47 -18.99 9.32 -5.16
C ASN A 47 -18.50 8.84 -6.52
N LEU A 48 -17.42 9.45 -7.00
CA LEU A 48 -16.69 8.95 -8.15
C LEU A 48 -15.93 7.67 -7.74
N PRO A 49 -15.91 6.61 -8.58
CA PRO A 49 -15.04 5.48 -8.35
C PRO A 49 -13.61 5.99 -8.19
N THR A 50 -12.87 5.45 -7.21
CA THR A 50 -11.46 5.77 -7.02
C THR A 50 -10.74 5.52 -8.35
N ARG A 51 -10.29 6.58 -9.03
CA ARG A 51 -9.45 6.44 -10.21
C ARG A 51 -8.15 5.78 -9.78
N HIS A 52 -8.02 4.50 -10.07
CA HIS A 52 -6.73 3.82 -9.95
C HIS A 52 -5.72 4.55 -10.83
N LYS A 53 -4.46 4.64 -10.37
CA LYS A 53 -3.39 5.22 -11.18
C LYS A 53 -3.34 4.50 -12.53
N PRO A 54 -3.21 5.23 -13.65
CA PRO A 54 -3.18 4.62 -14.97
C PRO A 54 -2.07 3.57 -15.05
N ILE A 55 -2.34 2.51 -15.82
CA ILE A 55 -1.38 1.43 -16.05
C ILE A 55 -0.13 2.02 -16.69
N ILE A 56 1.05 1.71 -16.14
CA ILE A 56 2.33 2.10 -16.74
C ILE A 56 2.55 1.27 -18.01
N LEU A 57 2.50 1.93 -19.15
CA LEU A 57 2.67 1.33 -20.48
C LEU A 57 4.13 0.91 -20.74
N THR A 58 4.34 0.00 -21.69
CA THR A 58 5.67 -0.56 -21.99
C THR A 58 6.69 0.50 -22.40
N ASN A 59 6.29 1.52 -23.15
CA ASN A 59 7.14 2.65 -23.54
C ASN A 59 7.58 3.48 -22.31
N GLN A 60 6.67 3.73 -21.37
CA GLN A 60 6.95 4.44 -20.13
C GLN A 60 7.88 3.63 -19.22
N ARG A 61 7.74 2.30 -19.17
CA ARG A 61 8.69 1.42 -18.46
C ARG A 61 10.10 1.55 -19.02
N ARG A 62 10.24 1.65 -20.34
CA ARG A 62 11.55 1.84 -21.00
C ARG A 62 12.16 3.20 -20.64
N GLN A 63 11.35 4.26 -20.61
CA GLN A 63 11.80 5.60 -20.19
C GLN A 63 12.27 5.60 -18.72
N ILE A 64 11.51 4.98 -17.82
CA ILE A 64 11.88 4.85 -16.40
C ILE A 64 13.18 4.05 -16.26
N SER A 65 13.30 2.91 -16.96
CA SER A 65 14.53 2.12 -16.96
C SER A 65 15.75 2.92 -17.44
N ASN A 66 15.59 3.69 -18.52
CA ASN A 66 16.66 4.55 -19.04
C ASN A 66 17.04 5.68 -18.06
N TYR A 67 16.08 6.32 -17.41
CA TYR A 67 16.35 7.33 -16.37
C TYR A 67 17.13 6.73 -15.19
N LEU A 68 16.81 5.50 -14.82
CA LEU A 68 17.44 4.81 -13.70
C LEU A 68 18.79 4.18 -14.05
N LYS A 69 19.29 4.25 -15.29
CA LYS A 69 20.56 3.62 -15.73
C LYS A 69 21.83 4.26 -15.15
N SER A 70 21.78 5.51 -14.70
CA SER A 70 22.95 6.17 -14.12
C SER A 70 23.38 5.50 -12.80
N ASN A 71 24.70 5.51 -12.53
CA ASN A 71 25.29 4.93 -11.32
C ASN A 71 25.45 5.95 -10.17
N THR A 72 24.73 7.07 -10.22
CA THR A 72 24.68 7.97 -9.07
C THR A 72 24.00 7.30 -7.87
N PRO A 73 24.36 7.64 -6.63
CA PRO A 73 23.74 7.07 -5.44
C PRO A 73 22.21 7.19 -5.41
N VAL A 74 21.68 8.28 -5.95
CA VAL A 74 20.24 8.54 -6.08
C VAL A 74 19.58 7.58 -7.08
N CYS A 75 20.18 7.41 -8.27
CA CYS A 75 19.66 6.50 -9.28
C CYS A 75 19.74 5.04 -8.82
N LEU A 76 20.81 4.64 -8.11
CA LEU A 76 20.93 3.30 -7.53
C LEU A 76 19.83 3.03 -6.49
N ARG A 77 19.58 3.99 -5.58
CA ARG A 77 18.49 3.90 -4.60
C ARG A 77 17.15 3.71 -5.31
N TYR A 78 16.84 4.55 -6.30
CA TYR A 78 15.57 4.44 -7.02
C TYR A 78 15.45 3.18 -7.89
N ARG A 79 16.56 2.65 -8.43
CA ARG A 79 16.57 1.38 -9.16
C ARG A 79 16.19 0.21 -8.27
N VAL A 80 16.74 0.14 -7.06
CA VAL A 80 16.36 -0.87 -6.07
C VAL A 80 14.85 -0.77 -5.75
N TRP A 81 14.35 0.44 -5.48
CA TRP A 81 12.92 0.65 -5.22
C TRP A 81 12.02 0.27 -6.40
N TYR A 82 12.43 0.59 -7.62
CA TYR A 82 11.70 0.24 -8.83
C TYR A 82 11.60 -1.28 -9.01
N MET A 83 12.70 -2.01 -8.84
CA MET A 83 12.72 -3.48 -8.94
C MET A 83 11.87 -4.13 -7.86
N LEU A 84 11.95 -3.66 -6.61
CA LEU A 84 11.11 -4.14 -5.52
C LEU A 84 9.62 -3.89 -5.80
N SER A 85 9.28 -2.73 -6.35
CA SER A 85 7.89 -2.37 -6.66
C SER A 85 7.31 -3.25 -7.78
N ILE A 86 8.10 -3.60 -8.80
CA ILE A 86 7.70 -4.53 -9.86
C ILE A 86 7.55 -5.95 -9.31
N GLN A 87 8.54 -6.43 -8.57
CA GLN A 87 8.60 -7.83 -8.14
C GLN A 87 7.49 -8.19 -7.15
N TYR A 88 7.18 -7.29 -6.23
CA TYR A 88 6.18 -7.56 -5.20
C TYR A 88 4.78 -7.06 -5.59
N GLY A 89 4.64 -6.25 -6.66
CA GLY A 89 3.34 -5.74 -7.12
C GLY A 89 2.59 -4.92 -6.06
N THR A 90 3.32 -4.18 -5.23
CA THR A 90 2.78 -3.71 -3.96
C THR A 90 2.28 -2.29 -4.01
N LYS A 91 1.08 -2.13 -3.45
CA LYS A 91 0.48 -0.85 -3.10
C LYS A 91 1.49 -0.07 -2.27
N GLY A 92 1.75 1.16 -2.68
CA GLY A 92 2.93 1.93 -2.27
C GLY A 92 3.28 1.83 -0.78
N LEU A 93 4.58 1.69 -0.50
CA LEU A 93 5.23 1.78 0.81
C LEU A 93 4.84 0.72 1.87
N GLU A 94 3.88 -0.17 1.63
CA GLU A 94 3.48 -1.24 2.58
C GLU A 94 4.66 -2.16 3.00
N PHE A 95 5.71 -2.21 2.17
CA PHE A 95 6.87 -3.08 2.34
C PHE A 95 8.09 -2.33 2.87
N HIS A 96 8.00 -1.00 3.01
CA HIS A 96 9.08 -0.18 3.54
C HIS A 96 9.55 -0.63 4.93
N PRO A 97 8.66 -1.04 5.86
CA PRO A 97 9.08 -1.57 7.16
C PRO A 97 9.74 -2.97 7.08
N GLN A 98 9.48 -3.72 6.02
CA GLN A 98 9.98 -5.09 5.82
C GLN A 98 11.35 -5.12 5.12
N LEU A 99 11.69 -4.03 4.42
CA LEU A 99 12.99 -3.79 3.77
C LEU A 99 14.01 -3.30 4.79
N ASN A 100 14.37 -4.17 5.74
CA ASN A 100 15.49 -3.92 6.65
C ASN A 100 16.76 -4.60 6.14
N LYS A 101 17.93 -4.05 6.48
CA LYS A 101 19.23 -4.61 6.05
C LYS A 101 19.40 -6.08 6.46
N SER A 102 18.83 -6.48 7.60
CA SER A 102 18.87 -7.86 8.11
C SER A 102 18.08 -8.89 7.29
N ARG A 103 17.15 -8.44 6.41
CA ARG A 103 16.31 -9.32 5.58
C ARG A 103 16.72 -9.30 4.12
N LEU A 104 17.56 -8.35 3.70
CA LEU A 104 18.11 -8.30 2.35
C LEU A 104 19.23 -9.34 2.23
N LYS A 105 18.88 -10.55 1.77
CA LYS A 105 19.88 -11.55 1.36
C LYS A 105 20.28 -11.25 -0.09
N VAL A 106 21.43 -10.61 -0.27
CA VAL A 106 22.05 -10.50 -1.60
C VAL A 106 22.53 -11.91 -1.96
N LYS A 107 21.78 -12.60 -2.81
CA LYS A 107 22.34 -13.74 -3.54
C LYS A 107 23.16 -13.15 -4.68
N GLU A 108 24.43 -13.52 -4.77
CA GLU A 108 25.21 -13.31 -5.99
C GLU A 108 24.45 -13.98 -7.14
N MET A 109 23.83 -13.17 -8.00
CA MET A 109 23.36 -13.67 -9.28
C MET A 109 24.59 -13.74 -10.17
N ASN A 110 25.05 -14.97 -10.42
CA ASN A 110 26.01 -15.23 -11.47
C ASN A 110 25.52 -14.54 -12.75
N THR A 111 26.35 -13.65 -13.24
CA THR A 111 26.23 -12.93 -14.50
C THR A 111 25.84 -13.92 -15.59
N PHE A 112 24.65 -13.77 -16.18
CA PHE A 112 24.39 -14.35 -17.49
C PHE A 112 25.18 -13.50 -18.50
N CYS A 113 26.22 -14.12 -19.06
CA CYS A 113 26.88 -13.66 -20.29
C CYS A 113 25.88 -13.62 -21.46
#